data_AF-A0A3A9AED1-F1
#
_entry.id   AF-A0A3A9AED1-F1
#
_cell.length_a   1.000
_cell.length_b   1.000
_cell.length_c   1.000
_cell.angle_alpha   90.00
_cell.angle_beta   90.00
_cell.angle_gamma   90.00
#
_symmetry.space_group_name_H-M   'P 1'
#
loop_
_entity.id
_entity.type
_entity.pdbx_description
1 polymer ?
#
loop_
_entity_poly.entity_id
_entity_poly.type
_entity_poly.pdbx_seq_one_letter_code
_entity_poly.pdbx_strand_id
1 'polypeptide(L)'
;MEVSDEIAEALLLMRREENNRTHKIWYHKAYYSLDCEDGIENCAFDLTAKSPEEILLEQEEEQLFLATLEHLSGAMNSLTDTQARRIHARYILGKKLIEIAAEEGVSVSVVQQTVKSGLKRMRNYFEKEKWKE
;
A
#
# COMPACT_ATOMS: atom_id res chain seq x y z
N MET A 1 -25.77 47.46 48.65
CA MET A 1 -26.50 46.18 48.76
C MET A 1 -25.58 45.25 49.52
N GLU A 2 -25.85 45.02 50.80
CA GLU A 2 -25.06 44.11 51.63
C GLU A 2 -25.47 42.68 51.31
N VAL A 3 -24.49 41.82 51.09
CA VAL A 3 -24.71 40.39 50.85
C VAL A 3 -24.82 39.72 52.22
N SER A 4 -25.86 38.90 52.43
CA SER A 4 -26.03 38.14 53.68
C SER A 4 -24.81 37.26 53.95
N ASP A 5 -24.40 37.14 55.21
CA ASP A 5 -23.25 36.31 55.63
C ASP A 5 -23.36 34.86 55.14
N GLU A 6 -24.57 34.31 55.11
CA GLU A 6 -24.84 32.96 54.57
C GLU A 6 -24.45 32.85 53.09
N ILE A 7 -24.74 33.89 52.31
CA ILE A 7 -24.41 33.95 50.89
C ILE A 7 -22.89 34.12 50.72
N ALA A 8 -22.25 34.92 51.59
CA ALA A 8 -20.81 35.10 51.59
C ALA A 8 -20.06 33.79 51.91
N GLU A 9 -20.53 33.04 52.90
CA GLU A 9 -19.97 31.72 53.25
C GLU A 9 -20.17 30.69 52.14
N ALA A 10 -21.35 30.66 51.51
CA ALA A 10 -21.62 29.77 50.38
C ALA A 10 -20.69 30.05 49.19
N LEU A 11 -20.43 31.33 48.89
CA LEU A 11 -19.48 31.72 47.83
C LEU A 11 -18.05 31.30 48.17
N LEU A 12 -17.63 31.45 49.43
CA LEU A 12 -16.30 31.01 49.87
C LEU A 12 -16.15 29.49 49.82
N LEU A 13 -17.19 28.73 50.17
CA LEU A 13 -17.20 27.28 50.07
C LEU A 13 -17.03 26.83 48.61
N MET A 14 -17.85 27.36 47.70
CA MET A 14 -17.75 27.06 46.27
C MET A 14 -16.34 27.34 45.73
N ARG A 15 -15.74 28.47 46.10
CA ARG A 15 -14.38 28.81 45.67
C ARG A 15 -13.33 27.80 46.13
N ARG A 16 -13.45 27.27 47.35
CA ARG A 16 -12.55 26.24 47.89
C ARG A 16 -12.74 24.91 47.15
N GLU A 17 -13.98 24.54 46.85
CA GLU A 17 -14.30 23.33 46.10
C GLU A 17 -13.77 23.39 44.66
N GLU A 18 -13.96 24.51 43.97
CA GLU A 18 -13.39 24.76 42.64
C GLU A 18 -11.86 24.64 42.67
N ASN A 19 -11.20 25.28 43.64
CA ASN A 19 -9.75 25.20 43.74
C ASN A 19 -9.28 23.76 44.00
N ASN A 20 -9.92 23.04 44.93
CA ASN A 20 -9.63 21.62 45.19
C ASN A 20 -9.84 20.75 43.94
N ARG A 21 -10.89 21.01 43.15
CA ARG A 21 -11.14 20.32 41.89
C ARG A 21 -10.02 20.58 40.88
N THR A 22 -9.62 21.84 40.69
CA THR A 22 -8.50 22.20 39.81
C THR A 22 -7.21 21.51 40.25
N HIS A 23 -6.87 21.54 41.54
CA HIS A 23 -5.68 20.84 42.06
C HIS A 23 -5.71 19.33 41.78
N LYS A 24 -6.87 18.67 41.92
CA LYS A 24 -7.03 17.25 41.59
C LYS A 24 -6.81 16.98 40.10
N ILE A 25 -7.37 17.82 39.22
CA ILE A 25 -7.17 17.73 37.77
C ILE A 25 -5.67 17.80 37.43
N TRP A 26 -4.97 18.78 38.00
CA TRP A 26 -3.53 18.96 37.79
C TRP A 26 -2.69 17.78 38.29
N TYR A 27 -2.95 17.33 39.52
CA TYR A 27 -2.20 16.24 40.16
C TYR A 27 -2.37 14.92 39.40
N HIS A 28 -3.60 14.59 39.02
CA HIS A 28 -3.91 13.34 38.30
C HIS A 28 -3.75 13.46 36.77
N LYS A 29 -3.35 14.63 36.26
CA LYS A 29 -3.30 14.95 34.83
C LYS A 29 -4.61 14.60 34.10
N ALA A 30 -5.74 14.78 34.78
CA ALA A 30 -7.07 14.48 34.26
C ALA A 30 -7.58 15.62 33.36
N TYR A 31 -6.74 16.08 32.44
CA TYR A 31 -7.06 17.13 31.46
C TYR A 31 -7.96 16.63 30.34
N TYR A 32 -8.02 15.31 30.18
CA TYR A 32 -8.77 14.61 29.16
C TYR A 32 -9.80 13.72 29.84
N SER A 33 -11.05 13.82 29.43
CA SER A 33 -12.10 12.85 29.79
C SER A 33 -12.53 12.12 28.54
N LEU A 34 -12.77 10.82 28.65
CA LEU A 34 -13.36 10.03 27.56
C LEU A 34 -14.76 10.57 27.17
N ASP A 35 -15.47 11.17 28.13
CA ASP A 35 -16.77 11.82 27.92
C ASP A 35 -16.65 13.31 27.53
N CYS A 36 -15.45 13.79 27.18
CA CYS A 36 -15.29 15.19 26.74
C CYS A 36 -15.95 15.45 25.37
N GLU A 37 -16.20 14.37 24.60
CA GLU A 37 -16.68 14.41 23.21
C GLU A 37 -15.84 15.37 22.33
N ASP A 38 -14.58 15.59 22.67
CA ASP A 38 -13.64 16.45 21.95
C ASP A 38 -12.93 15.72 20.80
N GLY A 39 -13.22 14.42 20.63
CA GLY A 39 -12.79 13.61 19.52
C GLY A 39 -11.36 13.08 19.63
N ILE A 40 -10.71 13.21 20.78
CA ILE A 40 -9.35 12.71 21.01
C ILE A 40 -9.27 11.17 20.87
N GLU A 41 -10.36 10.48 21.18
CA GLU A 41 -10.54 9.05 20.97
C GLU A 41 -10.45 8.68 19.47
N ASN A 42 -10.91 9.56 18.58
CA ASN A 42 -10.77 9.38 17.13
C ASN A 42 -9.32 9.57 16.67
N CYS A 43 -8.49 10.29 17.42
CA CYS A 43 -7.05 10.40 17.14
C CYS A 43 -6.25 9.18 17.63
N ALA A 44 -6.76 8.44 18.61
CA ALA A 44 -6.14 7.21 19.11
C ALA A 44 -6.58 5.97 18.30
N PHE A 45 -7.77 6.00 17.70
CA PHE A 45 -8.19 5.01 16.72
C PHE A 45 -7.51 5.29 15.38
N ASP A 46 -6.45 4.52 15.08
CA ASP A 46 -5.96 4.40 13.71
C ASP A 46 -7.02 3.64 12.89
N LEU A 47 -8.06 4.35 12.44
CA LEU A 47 -9.10 3.85 11.52
C LEU A 47 -8.53 3.44 10.15
N THR A 48 -7.23 3.60 9.95
CA THR A 48 -6.47 3.24 8.75
C THR A 48 -5.54 2.04 8.96
N ALA A 49 -5.44 1.51 10.19
CA ALA A 49 -4.65 0.31 10.45
C ALA A 49 -5.34 -0.90 9.81
N LYS A 50 -4.58 -1.62 8.97
CA LYS A 50 -5.07 -2.83 8.32
C LYS A 50 -5.35 -3.92 9.35
N SER A 51 -6.39 -4.69 9.11
CA SER A 51 -6.67 -5.90 9.88
C SER A 51 -5.50 -6.88 9.74
N PRO A 52 -5.18 -7.69 10.76
CA PRO A 52 -4.21 -8.78 10.61
C PRO A 52 -4.49 -9.70 9.42
N GLU A 53 -5.77 -9.93 9.10
CA GLU A 53 -6.19 -10.70 7.92
C GLU A 53 -5.78 -10.01 6.61
N GLU A 54 -6.00 -8.70 6.50
CA GLU A 54 -5.62 -7.92 5.32
C GLU A 54 -4.10 -7.93 5.11
N ILE A 55 -3.33 -7.86 6.19
CA ILE A 55 -1.86 -7.94 6.12
C ILE A 55 -1.41 -9.31 5.59
N LEU A 56 -2.05 -10.40 6.03
CA LEU A 56 -1.72 -11.74 5.55
C LEU A 56 -2.07 -11.91 4.08
N LEU A 57 -3.24 -11.43 3.65
CA LEU A 57 -3.64 -11.46 2.24
C LEU A 57 -2.67 -10.67 1.36
N GLU A 58 -2.25 -9.48 1.77
CA GLU A 58 -1.25 -8.68 1.03
C GLU A 58 0.09 -9.41 0.93
N GLN A 59 0.51 -10.10 1.99
CA GLN A 59 1.72 -10.92 1.95
C GLN A 59 1.58 -12.09 0.97
N GLU A 60 0.45 -12.79 0.97
CA GLU A 60 0.19 -13.88 0.02
C GLU A 60 0.18 -13.37 -1.43
N GLU A 61 -0.50 -12.25 -1.69
CA GLU A 61 -0.52 -11.59 -2.99
C GLU A 61 0.89 -11.17 -3.44
N GLU A 62 1.69 -10.61 -2.54
CA GLU A 62 3.08 -10.23 -2.81
C GLU A 62 3.93 -11.46 -3.15
N GLN A 63 3.81 -12.56 -2.39
CA GLN A 63 4.53 -13.80 -2.67
C GLN A 63 4.15 -14.39 -4.04
N LEU A 64 2.86 -14.39 -4.36
CA LEU A 64 2.37 -14.83 -5.67
C LEU A 64 2.93 -13.94 -6.79
N PHE A 65 2.91 -12.63 -6.59
CA PHE A 65 3.48 -11.67 -7.54
C PHE A 65 4.98 -11.91 -7.76
N LEU A 66 5.77 -12.06 -6.69
CA LEU A 66 7.19 -12.35 -6.78
C LEU A 66 7.48 -13.66 -7.52
N ALA A 67 6.74 -14.74 -7.19
CA ALA A 67 6.85 -16.01 -7.90
C ALA A 67 6.55 -15.83 -9.40
N THR A 68 5.50 -15.08 -9.76
CA THR A 68 5.20 -14.81 -11.18
C THR A 68 6.33 -14.08 -11.91
N LEU A 69 7.01 -13.14 -11.25
CA LEU A 69 8.16 -12.43 -11.82
C LEU A 69 9.35 -13.36 -12.02
N GLU A 70 9.63 -14.24 -11.07
CA GLU A 70 10.71 -15.24 -11.20
C GLU A 70 10.46 -16.18 -12.38
N HIS A 71 9.22 -16.65 -12.56
CA HIS A 71 8.89 -17.51 -13.70
C HIS A 71 8.97 -16.77 -15.03
N LEU A 72 8.55 -15.50 -15.07
CA LEU A 72 8.67 -14.66 -16.26
C LEU A 72 10.15 -14.44 -16.61
N SER A 73 10.99 -14.18 -15.60
CA SER A 73 12.44 -14.07 -15.75
C SER A 73 13.04 -15.36 -16.33
N GLY A 74 12.68 -16.52 -15.78
CA GLY A 74 13.10 -17.82 -16.31
C GLY A 74 12.67 -18.04 -17.77
N ALA A 75 11.43 -17.68 -18.11
CA ALA A 75 10.93 -17.77 -19.48
C ALA A 75 11.68 -16.84 -20.43
N MET A 76 12.01 -15.63 -19.99
CA MET A 76 12.82 -14.67 -20.76
C MET A 76 14.25 -15.19 -20.99
N ASN A 77 14.86 -15.85 -20.00
CA ASN A 77 16.19 -16.45 -20.12
C ASN A 77 16.23 -17.64 -21.09
N SER A 78 15.09 -18.25 -21.43
CA SER A 78 15.00 -19.30 -22.45
C SER A 78 15.08 -18.78 -23.90
N LEU A 79 14.97 -17.46 -24.08
CA LEU A 79 14.98 -16.81 -25.39
C LEU A 79 16.41 -16.56 -25.89
N THR A 80 16.56 -16.41 -27.20
CA THR A 80 17.80 -15.82 -27.73
C THR A 80 17.80 -14.31 -27.48
N ASP A 81 18.98 -13.69 -27.40
CA ASP A 81 19.13 -12.23 -27.20
C ASP A 81 18.30 -11.41 -28.20
N THR A 82 18.22 -11.87 -29.46
CA THR A 82 17.42 -11.20 -30.49
C THR A 82 15.91 -11.34 -30.23
N GLN A 83 15.45 -12.51 -29.77
CA GLN A 83 14.05 -12.71 -29.39
C GLN A 83 13.70 -11.85 -28.17
N ALA A 84 14.52 -11.89 -27.12
CA ALA A 84 14.32 -11.15 -25.89
C ALA A 84 14.27 -9.63 -26.15
N ARG A 85 15.24 -9.09 -26.90
CA ARG A 85 15.30 -7.66 -27.26
C ARG A 85 14.08 -7.20 -28.04
N ARG A 86 13.63 -7.97 -29.05
CA ARG A 86 12.44 -7.62 -29.85
C ARG A 86 11.14 -7.75 -29.05
N ILE A 87 11.02 -8.74 -28.17
CA ILE A 87 9.86 -8.91 -27.28
C ILE A 87 9.80 -7.76 -26.27
N HIS A 88 10.94 -7.41 -25.65
CA HIS A 88 11.05 -6.26 -24.75
C HIS A 88 10.64 -4.96 -25.45
N ALA A 89 11.17 -4.70 -26.65
CA ALA A 89 10.81 -3.53 -27.43
C ALA A 89 9.30 -3.48 -27.75
N ARG A 90 8.69 -4.63 -28.06
CA ARG A 90 7.27 -4.72 -28.41
C ARG A 90 6.33 -4.55 -27.22
N TYR A 91 6.59 -5.25 -26.12
CA TYR A 91 5.63 -5.37 -25.01
C TYR A 91 5.97 -4.48 -23.80
N ILE A 92 7.25 -4.23 -23.53
CA ILE A 92 7.68 -3.39 -22.41
C ILE A 92 7.82 -1.93 -22.87
N LEU A 93 8.43 -1.69 -24.03
CA LEU A 93 8.60 -0.33 -24.57
C LEU A 93 7.43 0.12 -25.47
N GLY A 94 6.46 -0.75 -25.76
CA GLY A 94 5.28 -0.41 -26.56
C GLY A 94 5.53 -0.10 -28.05
N LYS A 95 6.70 -0.43 -28.60
CA LYS A 95 7.05 -0.12 -29.99
C LYS A 95 6.23 -0.92 -31.01
N LYS A 96 5.99 -0.31 -32.17
CA LYS A 96 5.40 -1.03 -33.32
C LYS A 96 6.44 -1.94 -33.98
N LEU A 97 5.99 -3.04 -34.57
CA LEU A 97 6.90 -3.96 -35.28
C LEU A 97 7.66 -3.25 -36.42
N ILE A 98 7.04 -2.26 -37.04
CA ILE A 98 7.64 -1.43 -38.09
C ILE A 98 8.77 -0.55 -37.53
N GLU A 99 8.58 0.03 -36.35
CA GLU A 99 9.59 0.86 -35.67
C GLU A 99 10.81 0.00 -35.28
N ILE A 100 10.56 -1.17 -34.69
CA ILE A 100 11.63 -2.14 -34.34
C ILE A 100 12.39 -2.58 -35.59
N ALA A 101 11.68 -2.86 -36.68
CA ALA A 101 12.28 -3.26 -37.95
C ALA A 101 13.15 -2.15 -38.55
N ALA A 102 12.68 -0.90 -38.50
CA ALA A 102 13.41 0.27 -38.97
C ALA A 102 14.69 0.53 -38.14
N GLU A 103 14.61 0.43 -36.81
CA GLU A 103 15.76 0.59 -35.91
C GLU A 103 16.84 -0.46 -36.12
N GLU A 104 16.44 -1.70 -36.39
CA GLU A 104 17.37 -2.82 -36.62
C GLU A 104 17.79 -2.98 -38.09
N GLY A 105 17.22 -2.18 -39.01
CA GLY A 105 17.50 -2.28 -40.45
C GLY A 105 17.05 -3.60 -41.09
N VAL A 106 16.02 -4.25 -40.54
CA VAL A 106 15.50 -5.55 -41.01
C VAL A 106 14.08 -5.41 -41.56
N SER A 107 13.58 -6.45 -42.24
CA SER A 107 12.18 -6.47 -42.68
C SER A 107 11.22 -6.71 -41.52
N VAL A 108 10.02 -6.13 -41.60
CA VAL A 108 8.96 -6.29 -40.58
C VAL A 108 8.58 -7.77 -40.39
N SER A 109 8.57 -8.54 -41.48
CA SER A 109 8.28 -9.98 -41.45
C SER A 109 9.27 -10.74 -40.56
N VAL A 110 10.56 -10.41 -40.62
CA VAL A 110 11.60 -11.03 -39.79
C VAL A 110 11.37 -10.72 -38.31
N VAL A 111 11.05 -9.47 -37.97
CA VAL A 111 10.72 -9.09 -36.58
C VAL A 111 9.48 -9.85 -36.10
N GLN A 112 8.42 -9.89 -36.91
CA GLN A 112 7.17 -10.58 -36.59
C GLN A 112 7.39 -12.08 -36.34
N GLN A 113 8.11 -12.77 -37.22
CA GLN A 113 8.44 -14.19 -37.05
C GLN A 113 9.26 -14.42 -35.79
N THR A 114 10.22 -13.54 -35.50
CA THR A 114 11.06 -13.63 -34.31
C THR A 114 10.24 -13.49 -33.04
N VAL A 115 9.39 -12.46 -32.96
CA VAL A 115 8.49 -12.25 -31.81
C VAL A 115 7.55 -13.43 -31.63
N LYS A 116 6.92 -13.92 -32.71
CA LYS A 116 6.03 -15.10 -32.67
C LYS A 116 6.76 -16.35 -32.17
N SER A 117 7.98 -16.58 -32.65
CA SER A 117 8.80 -17.73 -32.23
C SER A 117 9.25 -17.62 -30.77
N GLY A 118 9.58 -16.41 -30.29
CA GLY A 118 9.94 -16.17 -28.90
C GLY A 118 8.76 -16.41 -27.96
N LEU A 119 7.57 -15.88 -28.29
CA LEU A 119 6.35 -16.15 -27.52
C LEU A 119 6.00 -17.65 -27.47
N LYS A 120 6.23 -18.38 -28.57
CA LYS A 120 6.08 -19.84 -28.58
C LYS A 120 7.08 -20.54 -27.64
N ARG A 121 8.33 -20.08 -27.59
CA ARG A 121 9.34 -20.61 -26.66
C ARG A 121 8.97 -20.35 -25.20
N MET A 122 8.54 -19.13 -24.86
CA MET A 122 8.07 -18.81 -23.50
C MET A 122 6.88 -19.71 -23.12
N ARG A 123 5.92 -19.91 -24.02
CA ARG A 123 4.80 -20.84 -23.77
C ARG A 123 5.30 -22.26 -23.47
N ASN A 124 6.22 -22.77 -24.28
CA ASN A 124 6.78 -24.11 -24.07
C ASN A 124 7.55 -24.20 -22.74
N TYR A 125 8.21 -23.13 -22.30
CA TYR A 125 8.86 -23.06 -20.99
C TYR A 125 7.84 -23.24 -19.87
N PHE A 126 6.75 -22.47 -19.88
CA PHE A 126 5.68 -22.60 -18.87
C PHE A 126 4.99 -23.97 -18.91
N GLU A 127 4.79 -24.55 -20.09
CA GLU A 127 4.24 -25.90 -20.24
C GLU A 127 5.16 -26.98 -19.65
N LYS A 128 6.47 -26.89 -19.90
CA LYS A 128 7.46 -27.84 -19.38
C LYS A 128 7.55 -27.79 -17.86
N GLU A 129 7.56 -26.59 -17.32
CA GLU A 129 7.65 -26.35 -15.89
C GLU A 129 6.30 -26.57 -15.16
N LYS A 130 5.25 -27.00 -15.88
CA LYS A 130 3.90 -27.31 -15.37
C LYS A 130 3.18 -26.14 -14.67
N TRP A 131 3.42 -24.92 -15.12
CA TRP A 131 2.75 -23.70 -14.61
C TRP A 131 1.46 -23.36 -15.36
N LYS A 132 0.94 -24.30 -16.15
CA LYS A 132 -0.43 -24.23 -16.62
C LYS A 132 -1.30 -24.98 -15.63
N GLU A 133 -2.25 -24.26 -15.03
CA GLU A 133 -3.44 -24.86 -14.41
C GLU A 133 -4.13 -25.85 -15.37
#